data_AF-A0A4Q3BWV0-F1
#
_entry.id   AF-A0A4Q3BWV0-F1
#
_cell.length_a   1.000
_cell.length_b   1.000
_cell.length_c   1.000
_cell.angle_alpha   90.00
_cell.angle_beta   90.00
_cell.angle_gamma   90.00
#
_symmetry.space_group_name_H-M   'P 1'
#
loop_
_entity.id
_entity.type
_entity.pdbx_description
1 polymer ?
#
loop_
_entity_poly.entity_id
_entity_poly.type
_entity_poly.pdbx_seq_one_letter_code
_entity_poly.pdbx_strand_id
1 'polypeptide(L)'
;ARAYVREVFGAAEIAAGGDGISDELRARMVQAAVTTHNVASEVVHFCHLWSGTASLRNPSRLGRAVRDMMAATQHLLVDQKMLVDVAPAIVASWAVSST
;
A
#
# COMPACT_ATOMS: atom_id res chain seq x y z
N ALA A 1 8.74 -0.51 -2.71
CA ALA A 1 7.30 -0.17 -2.78
C ALA A 1 6.76 -0.16 -4.21
N ARG A 2 7.10 0.83 -5.06
CA ARG A 2 6.52 0.98 -6.41
C ARG A 2 6.61 -0.25 -7.33
N ALA A 3 7.76 -0.91 -7.40
CA ALA A 3 7.94 -2.11 -8.24
C ALA A 3 6.99 -3.24 -7.80
N TYR A 4 6.95 -3.51 -6.49
CA TYR A 4 6.11 -4.55 -5.90
C TYR A 4 4.60 -4.30 -6.11
N VAL A 5 4.13 -3.05 -6.02
CA VAL A 5 2.74 -2.71 -6.38
C VAL A 5 2.42 -3.08 -7.81
N ARG A 6 3.30 -2.73 -8.76
CA ARG A 6 3.07 -3.04 -10.19
C ARG A 6 3.07 -4.53 -10.45
N GLU A 7 3.98 -5.26 -9.82
CA GLU A 7 4.07 -6.71 -9.91
C GLU A 7 2.78 -7.38 -9.42
N VAL A 8 2.35 -7.08 -8.19
CA VAL A 8 1.18 -7.71 -7.57
C VAL A 8 -0.11 -7.34 -8.29
N PHE A 9 -0.33 -6.07 -8.62
CA PHE A 9 -1.54 -5.66 -9.33
C PHE A 9 -1.54 -6.11 -10.79
N GLY A 10 -0.38 -6.21 -11.44
CA GLY A 10 -0.27 -6.82 -12.77
C GLY A 10 -0.61 -8.31 -12.76
N ALA A 11 -0.11 -9.05 -11.76
CA ALA A 11 -0.50 -10.45 -11.57
C ALA A 11 -2.01 -10.59 -11.29
N ALA A 12 -2.59 -9.69 -10.49
CA ALA A 12 -4.03 -9.67 -10.22
C ALA A 12 -4.87 -9.36 -11.46
N GLU A 13 -4.41 -8.46 -12.33
CA GLU A 13 -5.07 -8.15 -13.60
C GLU A 13 -5.08 -9.35 -14.54
N ILE A 14 -3.93 -10.03 -14.68
CA ILE A 14 -3.83 -11.26 -15.48
C ILE A 14 -4.76 -12.34 -14.91
N ALA A 15 -4.71 -12.57 -13.60
CA ALA A 15 -5.53 -13.58 -12.93
C ALA A 15 -7.04 -13.30 -13.05
N ALA A 16 -7.45 -12.03 -12.99
CA ALA A 16 -8.84 -11.64 -13.17
C ALA A 16 -9.38 -11.93 -14.58
N GLY A 17 -8.50 -12.01 -15.59
CA GLY A 17 -8.85 -12.43 -16.94
C GLY A 17 -8.88 -13.95 -17.15
N GLY A 18 -8.51 -14.75 -16.15
CA GLY A 18 -8.43 -16.21 -16.21
C GLY A 18 -9.11 -16.88 -15.03
N ASP A 19 -8.34 -17.66 -14.26
CA ASP A 19 -8.83 -18.52 -13.16
C ASP A 19 -9.34 -17.75 -11.92
N GLY A 20 -9.26 -16.42 -11.94
CA GLY A 20 -9.67 -15.55 -10.85
C GLY A 20 -8.54 -15.23 -9.86
N ILE A 21 -8.79 -14.25 -9.01
CA ILE A 21 -7.83 -13.78 -8.00
C ILE A 21 -7.87 -14.72 -6.79
N SER A 22 -6.79 -15.46 -6.57
CA SER A 22 -6.62 -16.35 -5.41
C SER A 22 -6.57 -15.59 -4.09
N ASP A 23 -6.80 -16.30 -2.98
CA ASP A 23 -6.77 -15.70 -1.63
C ASP A 23 -5.36 -15.19 -1.27
N GLU A 24 -4.30 -15.91 -1.67
CA GLU A 24 -2.93 -15.42 -1.50
C GLU A 24 -2.72 -14.13 -2.31
N LEU A 25 -3.13 -14.09 -3.58
CA LEU A 25 -2.93 -12.91 -4.42
C LEU A 25 -3.71 -11.70 -3.88
N ARG A 26 -4.93 -11.93 -3.37
CA ARG A 26 -5.73 -10.91 -2.68
C ARG A 26 -5.02 -10.40 -1.43
N ALA A 27 -4.46 -11.29 -0.61
CA ALA A 27 -3.68 -10.92 0.56
C ALA A 27 -2.42 -10.11 0.19
N ARG A 28 -1.72 -10.48 -0.89
CA ARG A 28 -0.57 -9.75 -1.43
C ARG A 28 -0.95 -8.36 -1.94
N MET A 29 -2.12 -8.19 -2.57
CA MET A 29 -2.62 -6.88 -3.00
C MET A 29 -2.82 -5.95 -1.80
N VAL A 30 -3.42 -6.46 -0.72
CA VAL A 30 -3.58 -5.71 0.54
C VAL A 30 -2.22 -5.38 1.15
N GLN A 31 -1.31 -6.34 1.22
CA GLN A 31 0.06 -6.11 1.68
C GLN A 31 0.75 -4.99 0.89
N ALA A 32 0.72 -5.05 -0.44
CA ALA A 32 1.31 -4.05 -1.31
C ALA A 32 0.69 -2.66 -1.12
N ALA A 33 -0.63 -2.59 -0.94
CA ALA A 33 -1.35 -1.35 -0.69
C ALA A 33 -0.94 -0.72 0.65
N VAL A 34 -1.01 -1.47 1.76
CA VAL A 34 -0.64 -0.98 3.10
C VAL A 34 0.82 -0.54 3.13
N THR A 35 1.75 -1.38 2.66
CA THR A 35 3.18 -1.05 2.65
C THR A 35 3.47 0.21 1.85
N THR A 36 2.82 0.39 0.69
CA THR A 36 3.07 1.57 -0.14
C THR A 36 2.51 2.84 0.47
N HIS A 37 1.35 2.80 1.12
CA HIS A 37 0.80 3.96 1.83
C HIS A 37 1.66 4.35 3.03
N ASN A 38 2.18 3.38 3.80
CA ASN A 38 3.11 3.67 4.90
C ASN A 38 4.39 4.35 4.40
N VAL A 39 5.03 3.79 3.37
CA VAL A 39 6.24 4.40 2.77
C VAL A 39 5.95 5.78 2.21
N ALA A 40 4.81 5.97 1.53
CA ALA A 40 4.43 7.28 0.99
C ALA A 40 4.16 8.30 2.10
N SER A 41 3.53 7.89 3.20
CA SER A 41 3.31 8.72 4.39
C SER A 41 4.62 9.19 5.00
N GLU A 42 5.58 8.28 5.19
CA GLU A 42 6.91 8.61 5.71
C GLU A 42 7.64 9.61 4.80
N VAL A 43 7.64 9.39 3.49
CA VAL A 43 8.26 10.29 2.51
C VAL A 43 7.61 11.68 2.53
N VAL A 44 6.28 11.75 2.52
CA VAL A 44 5.55 13.02 2.55
C VAL A 44 5.78 13.76 3.86
N HIS A 45 5.80 13.05 4.99
CA HIS A 45 6.08 13.62 6.30
C HIS A 45 7.50 14.18 6.37
N PHE A 46 8.49 13.43 5.89
CA PHE A 46 9.87 13.90 5.77
C PHE A 46 9.96 15.18 4.93
N CYS A 47 9.36 15.21 3.74
CA CYS A 47 9.36 16.39 2.89
C CYS A 47 8.69 17.60 3.56
N HIS A 48 7.58 17.38 4.28
CA HIS A 48 6.90 18.43 5.03
C HIS A 48 7.83 19.07 6.06
N LEU A 49 8.48 18.27 6.90
CA LEU A 49 9.43 18.74 7.91
C LEU A 49 10.62 19.47 7.28
N TRP A 50 11.20 18.90 6.23
CA TRP A 50 12.34 19.51 5.52
C TRP A 50 11.99 20.87 4.90
N SER A 51 10.76 21.02 4.40
CA SER A 51 10.31 22.27 3.75
C SER A 51 10.06 23.44 4.71
N GLY A 52 10.03 23.17 6.02
CA GLY A 52 9.58 24.14 7.02
C GLY A 52 8.20 24.69 6.70
N THR A 53 8.05 26.02 6.76
CA THR A 53 6.76 26.69 6.52
C THR A 53 6.34 26.74 5.05
N ALA A 54 7.21 26.37 4.11
CA ALA A 54 6.89 26.44 2.68
C ALA A 54 5.71 25.53 2.30
N SER A 55 5.60 24.35 2.93
CA SER A 55 4.47 23.45 2.71
C SER A 55 3.12 24.04 3.15
N LEU A 56 3.10 24.99 4.08
CA LEU A 56 1.90 25.64 4.64
C LEU A 56 1.36 26.80 3.78
N ARG A 57 2.13 27.25 2.78
CA ARG A 57 1.72 28.36 1.91
C ARG A 57 0.58 27.96 0.98
N ASN A 58 -0.16 28.94 0.47
CA ASN A 58 -1.17 28.73 -0.56
C ASN A 58 -0.82 29.55 -1.82
N PRO A 59 -0.58 28.92 -2.99
CA PRO A 59 -0.65 27.48 -3.24
C PRO A 59 0.60 26.72 -2.77
N SER A 60 0.43 25.44 -2.41
CA SER A 60 1.52 24.52 -2.10
C SER A 60 1.19 23.12 -2.59
N ARG A 61 2.00 22.61 -3.53
CA ARG A 61 1.89 21.22 -4.03
C ARG A 61 2.20 20.22 -2.92
N LEU A 62 3.21 20.51 -2.10
CA LEU A 62 3.58 19.68 -0.96
C LEU A 62 2.49 19.71 0.12
N GLY A 63 1.92 20.89 0.41
CA GLY A 63 0.81 21.02 1.35
C GLY A 63 -0.44 20.25 0.90
N ARG A 64 -0.71 20.20 -0.41
CA ARG A 64 -1.74 19.32 -0.96
C ARG A 64 -1.40 17.85 -0.73
N ALA A 65 -0.19 17.42 -1.09
CA ALA A 65 0.25 16.03 -0.91
C ALA A 65 0.17 15.56 0.55
N VAL A 66 0.49 16.43 1.51
CA VAL A 66 0.32 16.14 2.96
C VAL A 66 -1.14 15.86 3.29
N ARG A 67 -2.08 16.71 2.87
CA ARG A 67 -3.51 16.50 3.15
C ARG A 67 -4.06 15.27 2.46
N ASP A 68 -3.67 15.04 1.21
CA ASP A 68 -4.08 13.85 0.45
C ASP A 68 -3.60 12.58 1.17
N MET A 69 -2.35 12.57 1.65
CA MET A 69 -1.79 11.44 2.38
C MET A 69 -2.44 11.22 3.75
N MET A 70 -2.73 12.30 4.49
CA MET A 70 -3.47 12.23 5.75
C MET A 70 -4.86 11.63 5.57
N ALA A 71 -5.54 11.88 4.44
CA ALA A 71 -6.81 11.24 4.13
C ALA A 71 -6.63 9.78 3.69
N ALA A 72 -5.64 9.52 2.82
CA ALA A 72 -5.40 8.20 2.26
C ALA A 72 -5.11 7.14 3.34
N THR A 73 -4.36 7.48 4.38
CA THR A 73 -4.00 6.54 5.47
C THR A 73 -5.15 6.21 6.41
N GLN A 74 -6.28 6.92 6.34
CA GLN A 74 -7.46 6.61 7.19
C GLN A 74 -8.40 5.58 6.55
N HIS A 75 -8.11 5.12 5.33
CA HIS A 75 -8.97 4.17 4.66
C HIS A 75 -8.79 2.77 5.26
N LEU A 76 -9.89 2.11 5.66
CA LEU A 76 -9.86 0.78 6.30
C LEU A 76 -9.02 -0.26 5.53
N LEU A 77 -9.08 -0.22 4.19
CA LEU A 77 -8.29 -1.10 3.31
C LEU A 77 -6.77 -0.98 3.48
N VAL A 78 -6.26 0.17 3.95
CA VAL A 78 -4.82 0.42 4.15
C VAL A 78 -4.43 0.47 5.63
N ASP A 79 -5.35 0.09 6.52
CA ASP A 79 -5.07 -0.02 7.96
C ASP A 79 -4.02 -1.10 8.23
N GLN A 80 -3.11 -0.87 9.18
CA GLN A 80 -2.08 -1.84 9.53
C GLN A 80 -2.65 -3.17 10.03
N LYS A 81 -3.82 -3.16 10.66
CA LYS A 81 -4.54 -4.37 11.06
C LYS A 81 -4.80 -5.30 9.88
N MET A 82 -5.01 -4.76 8.68
CA MET A 82 -5.24 -5.56 7.48
C MET A 82 -4.07 -6.50 7.20
N LEU A 83 -2.83 -6.14 7.56
CA LEU A 83 -1.68 -7.03 7.40
C LEU A 83 -1.78 -8.28 8.28
N VAL A 84 -2.32 -8.14 9.49
CA VAL A 84 -2.57 -9.28 10.39
C VAL A 84 -3.72 -10.13 9.86
N ASP A 85 -4.80 -9.48 9.42
CA ASP A 85 -6.01 -10.18 8.96
C ASP A 85 -5.76 -10.99 7.68
N VAL A 86 -4.90 -10.53 6.78
CA VAL A 86 -4.58 -11.24 5.52
C VAL A 86 -3.37 -12.16 5.60
N ALA A 87 -2.58 -12.11 6.68
CA ALA A 87 -1.39 -12.94 6.85
C ALA A 87 -1.63 -14.45 6.69
N PRO A 88 -2.74 -15.06 7.17
CA PRO A 88 -2.95 -16.50 7.09
C PRO A 88 -2.86 -17.07 5.66
N ALA A 89 -3.42 -16.37 4.67
CA ALA A 89 -3.40 -16.81 3.27
C ALA A 89 -1.98 -16.87 2.69
N ILE A 90 -1.11 -15.94 3.11
CA ILE A 90 0.30 -15.91 2.72
C ILE A 90 1.10 -17.00 3.45
N VAL A 91 0.87 -17.19 4.74
CA VAL A 91 1.59 -18.22 5.51
C VAL A 91 1.24 -19.62 5.00
N ALA A 92 -0.02 -19.86 4.65
CA ALA A 92 -0.48 -21.13 4.11
C ALA A 92 0.21 -21.50 2.78
N SER A 93 0.49 -20.54 1.89
CA SER A 93 1.14 -20.82 0.60
C SER A 93 2.58 -21.34 0.76
N TRP A 94 3.28 -20.88 1.79
CA TRP A 94 4.63 -21.34 2.11
C TRP A 94 4.65 -22.77 2.65
N ALA A 95 3.63 -23.18 3.42
CA ALA A 95 3.53 -24.55 3.92
C ALA A 95 3.38 -25.56 2.76
N VAL A 96 2.56 -25.23 1.77
CA VAL A 96 2.37 -26.07 0.56
C VAL A 96 3.64 -26.17 -0.27
N SER A 97 4.45 -25.11 -0.31
CA SER A 97 5.68 -25.06 -1.10
C SER A 97 6.86 -25.83 -0.47
N SER A 98 6.73 -26.26 0.79
CA SER A 98 7.79 -26.92 1.57
C SER A 98 7.70 -28.45 1.61
N THR A 99 6.71 -29.03 0.92
CA THR A 99 6.49 -30.48 0.73
C THR A 99 6.67 -30.86 -0.72
#